data_AF-A0A2T7L9V1-F1
#
_entry.id   AF-A0A2T7L9V1-F1
#
_cell.length_a   1.000
_cell.length_b   1.000
_cell.length_c   1.000
_cell.angle_alpha   90.00
_cell.angle_beta   90.00
_cell.angle_gamma   90.00
#
_symmetry.space_group_name_H-M   'P 1'
#
loop_
_entity.id
_entity.type
_entity.pdbx_description
1 polymer ?
#
loop_
_entity_poly.entity_id
_entity_poly.type
_entity_poly.pdbx_seq_one_letter_code
_entity_poly.pdbx_strand_id
1 'polypeptide(L)'
;MACAGAAVLLTTGFVSAASAAPADRTEPRTETAVLAIPAIGVEDLDVVPYEGTTDDVPGSRIQDRGVASSPYGEKGGVGPGDVGNYLVTAHRLSAGGVLRDLPDLGKGDPVYVVEDGTRYTYEISATRQTSFRSERSLAEQRAEVPGRPGAEPTRAMITISTCATPEDDAAGNFWRDGLGNPEHRIDKVGVLVAESPAP
;
A
#
# COMPACT_ATOMS: atom_id res chain seq x y z
N MET A 1 4.79 10.11 64.21
CA MET A 1 4.69 8.95 63.29
C MET A 1 3.60 9.27 62.28
N ALA A 2 4.00 9.78 61.11
CA ALA A 2 3.08 10.08 60.01
C ALA A 2 3.72 9.52 58.74
N CYS A 3 3.09 8.52 58.14
CA CYS A 3 3.45 7.98 56.83
C CYS A 3 2.31 8.32 55.89
N ALA A 4 2.53 9.29 55.00
CA ALA A 4 1.66 9.57 53.87
C ALA A 4 2.15 8.75 52.67
N GLY A 5 1.35 7.78 52.23
CA GLY A 5 1.57 7.05 50.99
C GLY A 5 1.00 7.84 49.82
N ALA A 6 1.85 8.25 48.88
CA ALA A 6 1.44 8.85 47.62
C ALA A 6 1.06 7.74 46.63
N ALA A 7 -0.20 7.71 46.21
CA ALA A 7 -0.67 6.87 45.12
C ALA A 7 -0.37 7.57 43.79
N VAL A 8 0.49 6.97 42.97
CA VAL A 8 0.72 7.39 41.58
C VAL A 8 -0.37 6.76 40.72
N LEU A 9 -1.34 7.56 40.28
CA LEU A 9 -2.29 7.18 39.24
C LEU A 9 -1.60 7.30 37.87
N LEU A 10 -1.29 6.16 37.27
CA LEU A 10 -0.91 6.07 35.86
C LEU A 10 -2.17 6.24 35.01
N THR A 11 -2.36 7.43 34.44
CA THR A 11 -3.36 7.67 33.41
C THR A 11 -2.83 7.17 32.08
N THR A 12 -3.29 5.99 31.64
CA THR A 12 -3.14 5.54 30.25
C THR A 12 -4.00 6.43 29.37
N GLY A 13 -3.37 7.34 28.62
CA GLY A 13 -4.03 8.11 27.58
C GLY A 13 -4.35 7.21 26.40
N PHE A 14 -5.63 6.97 26.14
CA PHE A 14 -6.08 6.47 24.86
C PHE A 14 -6.04 7.63 23.87
N VAL A 15 -5.16 7.56 22.87
CA VAL A 15 -5.20 8.50 21.75
C VAL A 15 -6.43 8.13 20.93
N SER A 16 -7.45 8.98 21.00
CA SER A 16 -8.63 8.89 20.15
C SER A 16 -8.16 9.02 18.70
N ALA A 17 -8.43 8.01 17.87
CA ALA A 17 -8.28 8.13 16.43
C ALA A 17 -9.32 9.16 15.95
N ALA A 18 -8.93 10.44 15.95
CA ALA A 18 -9.69 11.46 15.28
C ALA A 18 -9.85 11.03 13.82
N SER A 19 -11.07 11.10 13.29
CA SER A 19 -11.33 10.98 11.86
C SER A 19 -10.55 12.09 11.18
N ALA A 20 -9.33 11.79 10.71
CA ALA A 20 -8.58 12.71 9.89
C ALA A 20 -9.36 12.93 8.57
N ALA A 21 -9.36 14.16 8.08
CA ALA A 21 -9.96 14.48 6.80
C ALA A 21 -9.19 13.74 5.67
N PRO A 22 -9.85 13.44 4.54
CA PRO A 22 -9.17 12.97 3.33
C PRO A 22 -7.97 13.86 3.00
N ALA A 23 -6.84 13.25 2.63
CA ALA A 23 -5.69 14.03 2.20
C ALA A 23 -5.90 14.62 0.80
N ASP A 24 -5.33 15.79 0.57
CA ASP A 24 -5.29 16.38 -0.77
C ASP A 24 -4.25 15.64 -1.62
N ARG A 25 -4.74 14.88 -2.61
CA ARG A 25 -3.91 14.11 -3.55
C ARG A 25 -3.03 14.99 -4.44
N THR A 26 -3.30 16.30 -4.50
CA THR A 26 -2.54 17.27 -5.28
C THR A 26 -1.36 17.88 -4.51
N GLU A 27 -1.29 17.67 -3.19
CA GLU A 27 -0.11 17.95 -2.36
C GLU A 27 0.41 16.66 -1.70
N PRO A 28 0.83 15.66 -2.50
CA PRO A 28 1.22 14.37 -1.97
C PRO A 28 2.58 14.44 -1.30
N ARG A 29 2.84 13.48 -0.41
CA ARG A 29 4.20 13.19 0.06
C ARG A 29 4.97 12.55 -1.09
N THR A 30 6.14 13.14 -1.41
CA THR A 30 6.94 12.76 -2.58
C THR A 30 8.34 12.29 -2.20
N GLU A 31 8.58 11.95 -0.94
CA GLU A 31 9.84 11.32 -0.55
C GLU A 31 9.80 9.82 -0.87
N THR A 32 10.96 9.24 -1.20
CA THR A 32 11.04 7.78 -1.35
C THR A 32 10.81 7.15 0.02
N ALA A 33 9.79 6.29 0.10
CA ALA A 33 9.51 5.51 1.30
C ALA A 33 10.24 4.16 1.26
N VAL A 34 10.40 3.52 2.40
CA VAL A 34 10.94 2.16 2.52
C VAL A 34 9.85 1.22 3.04
N LEU A 35 9.57 0.15 2.30
CA LEU A 35 8.56 -0.85 2.61
C LEU A 35 9.20 -2.13 3.18
N ALA A 36 8.64 -2.61 4.29
CA ALA A 36 8.95 -3.92 4.86
C ALA A 36 7.67 -4.73 5.07
N ILE A 37 7.73 -6.01 4.71
CA ILE A 37 6.65 -7.00 4.90
C ILE A 37 7.28 -8.29 5.43
N PRO A 38 7.46 -8.42 6.77
CA PRO A 38 8.22 -9.52 7.36
C PRO A 38 7.66 -10.91 7.03
N ALA A 39 6.34 -11.04 6.91
CA ALA A 39 5.67 -12.31 6.64
C ALA A 39 6.11 -12.96 5.31
N ILE A 40 6.63 -12.16 4.38
CA ILE A 40 7.10 -12.60 3.05
C ILE A 40 8.56 -12.21 2.80
N GLY A 41 9.31 -11.85 3.86
CA GLY A 41 10.75 -11.56 3.77
C GLY A 41 11.15 -10.29 3.01
N VAL A 42 10.23 -9.33 2.83
CA VAL A 42 10.57 -8.00 2.28
C VAL A 42 11.02 -7.11 3.44
N GLU A 43 12.22 -6.55 3.35
CA GLU A 43 12.83 -5.80 4.48
C GLU A 43 13.09 -4.33 4.15
N ASP A 44 13.69 -4.03 2.99
CA ASP A 44 14.13 -2.68 2.61
C ASP A 44 13.76 -2.34 1.15
N LEU A 45 12.48 -2.47 0.79
CA LEU A 45 12.04 -2.17 -0.57
C LEU A 45 11.75 -0.68 -0.74
N ASP A 46 12.58 0.01 -1.51
CA ASP A 46 12.31 1.38 -1.93
C ASP A 46 10.97 1.48 -2.68
N VAL A 47 10.12 2.43 -2.27
CA VAL A 47 8.89 2.81 -2.94
C VAL A 47 9.07 4.22 -3.51
N VAL A 48 9.35 4.29 -4.81
CA VAL A 48 9.64 5.56 -5.49
C VAL A 48 8.34 6.24 -5.90
N PRO A 49 8.06 7.45 -5.40
CA PRO A 49 6.87 8.20 -5.78
C PRO A 49 7.03 8.79 -7.20
N TYR A 50 5.93 8.87 -7.94
CA TYR A 50 5.90 9.52 -9.26
C TYR A 50 4.52 10.08 -9.59
N GLU A 51 4.46 11.13 -10.42
CA GLU A 51 3.18 11.65 -10.91
C GLU A 51 2.61 10.72 -11.99
N GLY A 52 1.40 10.20 -11.78
CA GLY A 52 0.78 9.28 -12.73
C GLY A 52 -0.30 8.39 -12.14
N THR A 53 -0.38 7.17 -12.65
CA THR A 53 -1.36 6.17 -12.21
C THR A 53 -0.76 4.77 -12.21
N THR A 54 -1.35 3.83 -11.50
CA THR A 54 -0.84 2.45 -11.48
C THR A 54 -0.75 1.89 -12.90
N ASP A 55 0.34 1.18 -13.17
CA ASP A 55 0.59 0.44 -14.42
C ASP A 55 0.77 1.28 -15.68
N ASP A 56 1.06 2.57 -15.52
CA ASP A 56 1.52 3.39 -16.63
C ASP A 56 3.02 3.19 -16.96
N VAL A 57 3.45 3.81 -18.05
CA VAL A 57 4.84 3.69 -18.53
C VAL A 57 5.87 4.23 -17.51
N PRO A 58 5.67 5.39 -16.86
CA PRO A 58 6.57 5.86 -15.80
C PRO A 58 6.72 4.86 -14.64
N GLY A 59 5.61 4.37 -14.10
CA GLY A 59 5.62 3.38 -13.01
C GLY A 59 6.31 2.09 -13.42
N SER A 60 6.05 1.60 -14.63
CA SER A 60 6.71 0.39 -15.15
C SER A 60 8.23 0.54 -15.23
N ARG A 61 8.71 1.68 -15.75
CA ARG A 61 10.17 1.98 -15.81
C ARG A 61 10.82 2.06 -14.43
N ILE A 62 10.09 2.53 -13.42
CA ILE A 62 10.56 2.51 -12.04
C ILE A 62 10.71 1.07 -11.57
N GLN A 63 9.67 0.24 -11.77
CA GLN A 63 9.64 -1.15 -11.34
C GLN A 63 10.69 -2.01 -12.03
N ASP A 64 11.02 -1.74 -13.29
CA ASP A 64 12.06 -2.44 -14.05
C ASP A 64 13.46 -2.34 -13.40
N ARG A 65 13.66 -1.41 -12.47
CA ARG A 65 14.89 -1.27 -11.68
C ARG A 65 14.92 -2.15 -10.43
N GLY A 66 13.87 -2.93 -10.17
CA GLY A 66 13.74 -3.82 -9.01
C GLY A 66 13.31 -3.10 -7.73
N VAL A 67 12.64 -1.96 -7.86
CA VAL A 67 12.05 -1.20 -6.74
C VAL A 67 10.54 -1.10 -6.93
N ALA A 68 9.80 -0.68 -5.90
CA ALA A 68 8.38 -0.40 -6.02
C ALA A 68 8.14 1.03 -6.53
N SER A 69 6.95 1.25 -7.08
CA SER A 69 6.49 2.57 -7.52
C SER A 69 5.19 2.94 -6.84
N SER A 70 5.02 4.23 -6.51
CA SER A 70 3.77 4.77 -5.99
C SER A 70 3.30 5.99 -6.79
N PRO A 71 2.19 5.92 -7.52
CA PRO A 71 1.67 7.07 -8.24
C PRO A 71 1.02 8.10 -7.29
N TYR A 72 1.22 9.38 -7.56
CA TYR A 72 0.57 10.51 -6.89
C TYR A 72 -0.06 11.49 -7.89
N GLY A 73 -0.78 12.50 -7.39
CA GLY A 73 -1.48 13.52 -8.18
C GLY A 73 -2.95 13.19 -8.40
N GLU A 74 -3.62 13.94 -9.29
CA GLU A 74 -5.08 13.83 -9.53
C GLU A 74 -5.57 12.40 -9.84
N LYS A 75 -4.70 11.57 -10.43
CA LYS A 75 -5.00 10.19 -10.87
C LYS A 75 -4.21 9.13 -10.09
N GLY A 76 -3.48 9.54 -9.06
CA GLY A 76 -2.68 8.70 -8.19
C GLY A 76 -3.35 8.40 -6.86
N GLY A 77 -2.55 7.86 -5.94
CA GLY A 77 -2.92 7.64 -4.54
C GLY A 77 -2.55 8.82 -3.64
N VAL A 78 -2.71 8.61 -2.33
CA VAL A 78 -2.19 9.50 -1.27
C VAL A 78 -0.82 9.00 -0.80
N GLY A 79 -0.14 9.73 0.10
CA GLY A 79 1.12 9.28 0.70
C GLY A 79 0.95 8.29 1.87
N PRO A 80 2.05 7.78 2.44
CA PRO A 80 2.03 7.00 3.68
C PRO A 80 1.32 7.74 4.83
N GLY A 81 0.50 7.04 5.60
CA GLY A 81 -0.25 7.58 6.75
C GLY A 81 -1.50 8.40 6.40
N ASP A 82 -1.62 8.87 5.17
CA ASP A 82 -2.68 9.77 4.76
C ASP A 82 -4.04 9.05 4.58
N VAL A 83 -5.14 9.71 4.93
CA VAL A 83 -6.50 9.17 4.73
C VAL A 83 -6.81 9.06 3.24
N GLY A 84 -7.10 7.85 2.79
CA GLY A 84 -7.21 7.49 1.39
C GLY A 84 -6.54 6.15 1.11
N ASN A 85 -5.96 6.01 -0.08
CA ASN A 85 -5.33 4.79 -0.54
C ASN A 85 -3.92 5.08 -1.07
N TYR A 86 -2.91 4.65 -0.33
CA TYR A 86 -1.50 4.64 -0.76
C TYR A 86 -1.28 3.45 -1.70
N LEU A 87 -0.93 3.72 -2.95
CA LEU A 87 -0.86 2.70 -4.01
C LEU A 87 0.60 2.28 -4.21
N VAL A 88 0.91 1.00 -3.99
CA VAL A 88 2.27 0.46 -4.16
C VAL A 88 2.25 -0.67 -5.17
N THR A 89 2.98 -0.54 -6.26
CA THR A 89 3.11 -1.59 -7.29
C THR A 89 4.56 -2.00 -7.48
N ALA A 90 4.82 -3.30 -7.57
CA ALA A 90 6.12 -3.81 -7.98
C ALA A 90 6.00 -5.15 -8.73
N HIS A 91 7.06 -5.50 -9.45
CA HIS A 91 7.15 -6.74 -10.21
C HIS A 91 7.12 -7.97 -9.31
N ARG A 92 6.34 -8.99 -9.73
CA ARG A 92 6.31 -10.30 -9.07
C ARG A 92 7.45 -11.22 -9.49
N LEU A 93 7.71 -11.28 -10.79
CA LEU A 93 8.59 -12.30 -11.39
C LEU A 93 9.84 -11.70 -12.03
N SER A 94 9.72 -10.52 -12.63
CA SER A 94 10.79 -9.74 -13.28
C SER A 94 11.51 -8.84 -12.28
N ALA A 95 12.66 -8.29 -12.71
CA ALA A 95 13.44 -7.29 -11.95
C ALA A 95 13.69 -7.69 -10.48
N GLY A 96 14.14 -8.94 -10.27
CA GLY A 96 14.37 -9.50 -8.94
C GLY A 96 13.13 -10.11 -8.27
N GLY A 97 11.92 -9.80 -8.74
CA GLY A 97 10.68 -10.34 -8.21
C GLY A 97 10.45 -9.95 -6.76
N VAL A 98 10.63 -8.67 -6.44
CA VAL A 98 10.61 -8.14 -5.07
C VAL A 98 9.28 -8.36 -4.33
N LEU A 99 8.19 -8.60 -5.07
CA LEU A 99 6.88 -8.98 -4.51
C LEU A 99 6.45 -10.40 -4.93
N ARG A 100 7.41 -11.31 -5.17
CA ARG A 100 7.16 -12.69 -5.62
C ARG A 100 6.11 -13.41 -4.76
N ASP A 101 6.27 -13.30 -3.45
CA ASP A 101 5.49 -14.02 -2.44
C ASP A 101 4.35 -13.15 -1.86
N LEU A 102 4.09 -11.97 -2.44
CA LEU A 102 2.96 -11.12 -2.03
C LEU A 102 1.62 -11.88 -1.95
N PRO A 103 1.29 -12.84 -2.84
CA PRO A 103 0.04 -13.59 -2.73
C PRO A 103 -0.16 -14.34 -1.41
N ASP A 104 0.92 -14.74 -0.74
CA ASP A 104 0.89 -15.47 0.53
C ASP A 104 0.54 -14.58 1.72
N LEU A 105 0.62 -13.26 1.56
CA LEU A 105 0.33 -12.29 2.62
C LEU A 105 -1.15 -12.36 3.04
N GLY A 106 -1.39 -12.70 4.30
CA GLY A 106 -2.72 -12.95 4.87
C GLY A 106 -3.31 -11.77 5.62
N LYS A 107 -4.58 -11.90 6.01
CA LYS A 107 -5.23 -10.92 6.90
C LYS A 107 -4.55 -10.93 8.27
N GLY A 108 -4.25 -9.75 8.81
CA GLY A 108 -3.56 -9.58 10.09
C GLY A 108 -2.04 -9.39 9.94
N ASP A 109 -1.47 -9.69 8.76
CA ASP A 109 -0.04 -9.53 8.57
C ASP A 109 0.36 -8.04 8.54
N PRO A 110 1.45 -7.67 9.21
CA PRO A 110 1.90 -6.29 9.27
C PRO A 110 2.66 -5.90 8.01
N VAL A 111 2.42 -4.65 7.59
CA VAL A 111 3.20 -3.94 6.58
C VAL A 111 3.73 -2.68 7.23
N TYR A 112 5.02 -2.43 7.08
CA TYR A 112 5.67 -1.22 7.58
C TYR A 112 6.10 -0.35 6.41
N VAL A 113 5.79 0.93 6.50
CA VAL A 113 6.28 1.95 5.57
C VAL A 113 7.01 3.00 6.39
N VAL A 114 8.24 3.32 6.00
CA VAL A 114 9.02 4.40 6.61
C VAL A 114 9.20 5.54 5.61
N GLU A 115 8.84 6.75 6.01
CA GLU A 115 9.01 7.98 5.23
C GLU A 115 9.22 9.15 6.20
N ASP A 116 10.16 10.05 5.89
CA ASP A 116 10.49 11.25 6.69
C ASP A 116 10.60 10.96 8.21
N GLY A 117 11.37 9.92 8.56
CA GLY A 117 11.60 9.53 9.96
C GLY A 117 10.38 9.00 10.71
N THR A 118 9.27 8.72 10.02
CA THR A 118 8.05 8.15 10.59
C THR A 118 7.78 6.76 10.04
N ARG A 119 7.44 5.81 10.92
CA ARG A 119 6.99 4.46 10.60
C ARG A 119 5.48 4.36 10.70
N TYR A 120 4.86 4.03 9.58
CA TYR A 120 3.45 3.70 9.43
C TYR A 120 3.27 2.18 9.48
N THR A 121 2.44 1.69 10.39
CA THR A 121 2.11 0.26 10.47
C THR A 121 0.70 0.05 9.94
N TYR A 122 0.61 -0.68 8.84
CA TYR A 122 -0.64 -1.16 8.27
C TYR A 122 -0.84 -2.63 8.60
N GLU A 123 -2.09 -3.03 8.79
CA GLU A 123 -2.48 -4.44 8.93
C GLU A 123 -3.29 -4.86 7.72
N ILE A 124 -2.91 -5.96 7.05
CA ILE A 124 -3.66 -6.47 5.91
C ILE A 124 -5.07 -6.87 6.33
N SER A 125 -6.05 -6.38 5.58
CA SER A 125 -7.48 -6.51 5.86
C SER A 125 -8.24 -7.31 4.80
N ALA A 126 -7.77 -7.26 3.55
CA ALA A 126 -8.42 -7.93 2.42
C ALA A 126 -7.42 -8.28 1.30
N THR A 127 -7.77 -9.28 0.51
CA THR A 127 -7.15 -9.55 -0.80
C THR A 127 -8.18 -9.27 -1.88
N ARG A 128 -7.75 -8.64 -2.98
CA ARG A 128 -8.57 -8.38 -4.17
C ARG A 128 -7.82 -8.82 -5.42
N GLN A 129 -8.57 -8.94 -6.51
CA GLN A 129 -8.02 -9.16 -7.84
C GLN A 129 -8.43 -7.98 -8.72
N THR A 130 -7.49 -7.43 -9.46
CA THR A 130 -7.74 -6.34 -10.41
C THR A 130 -7.54 -6.86 -11.83
N SER A 131 -8.52 -6.66 -12.72
CA SER A 131 -8.46 -7.04 -14.13
C SER A 131 -8.17 -5.82 -15.01
N PHE A 132 -7.09 -5.89 -15.80
CA PHE A 132 -6.75 -4.88 -16.80
C PHE A 132 -7.75 -4.76 -17.95
N ARG A 133 -8.62 -5.76 -18.12
CA ARG A 133 -9.66 -5.76 -19.15
C ARG A 133 -10.98 -5.14 -18.67
N SER A 134 -11.00 -4.62 -17.45
CA SER A 134 -12.17 -4.01 -16.83
C SER A 134 -11.83 -2.63 -16.27
N GLU A 135 -12.31 -1.58 -16.95
CA GLU A 135 -12.17 -0.19 -16.48
C GLU A 135 -12.69 -0.01 -15.05
N ARG A 136 -13.81 -0.69 -14.73
CA ARG A 136 -14.37 -0.72 -13.38
C ARG A 136 -13.39 -1.34 -12.39
N SER A 137 -12.77 -2.48 -12.72
CA SER A 137 -11.84 -3.16 -11.82
C SER A 137 -10.60 -2.30 -11.54
N LEU A 138 -10.07 -1.65 -12.58
CA LEU A 138 -8.98 -0.68 -12.45
C LEU A 138 -9.38 0.56 -11.63
N ALA A 139 -10.62 1.05 -11.77
CA ALA A 139 -11.13 2.15 -10.96
C ALA A 139 -11.28 1.73 -9.49
N GLU A 140 -11.74 0.51 -9.23
CA GLU A 140 -11.85 -0.05 -7.89
C GLU A 140 -10.48 -0.24 -7.21
N GLN A 141 -9.41 -0.57 -7.95
CA GLN A 141 -8.04 -0.59 -7.42
C GLN A 141 -7.58 0.80 -6.96
N ARG A 142 -7.81 1.81 -7.81
CA ARG A 142 -7.30 3.19 -7.64
C ARG A 142 -8.16 4.07 -6.73
N ALA A 143 -9.33 3.59 -6.34
CA ALA A 143 -10.27 4.31 -5.49
C ALA A 143 -9.64 4.70 -4.14
N GLU A 144 -10.07 5.85 -3.60
CA GLU A 144 -9.71 6.33 -2.26
C GLU A 144 -10.06 5.34 -1.15
N VAL A 145 -11.18 4.64 -1.33
CA VAL A 145 -11.54 3.44 -0.56
C VAL A 145 -11.38 2.25 -1.51
N PRO A 146 -10.36 1.38 -1.33
CA PRO A 146 -10.13 0.22 -2.18
C PRO A 146 -11.42 -0.59 -2.39
N GLY A 147 -11.76 -0.85 -3.66
CA GLY A 147 -12.99 -1.55 -4.04
C GLY A 147 -14.24 -0.68 -4.16
N ARG A 148 -14.20 0.61 -3.82
CA ARG A 148 -15.38 1.48 -3.77
C ARG A 148 -15.12 2.87 -4.40
N PRO A 149 -15.11 2.96 -5.73
CA PRO A 149 -14.98 4.23 -6.44
C PRO A 149 -16.03 5.25 -5.97
N GLY A 150 -15.60 6.49 -5.69
CA GLY A 150 -16.46 7.60 -5.26
C GLY A 150 -16.92 7.55 -3.79
N ALA A 151 -16.51 6.53 -3.02
CA ALA A 151 -16.77 6.52 -1.58
C ALA A 151 -15.80 7.44 -0.85
N GLU A 152 -16.31 8.20 0.12
CA GLU A 152 -15.51 9.11 0.94
C GLU A 152 -14.57 8.32 1.88
N PRO A 153 -13.24 8.57 1.83
CA PRO A 153 -12.29 7.86 2.67
C PRO A 153 -12.31 8.41 4.10
N THR A 154 -12.29 7.50 5.06
CA THR A 154 -12.29 7.82 6.50
C THR A 154 -11.12 7.18 7.25
N ARG A 155 -10.29 6.41 6.54
CA ARG A 155 -9.15 5.68 7.09
C ARG A 155 -7.98 5.77 6.13
N ALA A 156 -6.77 5.79 6.66
CA ALA A 156 -5.56 5.60 5.89
C ALA A 156 -5.42 4.12 5.50
N MET A 157 -5.33 3.86 4.21
CA MET A 157 -5.21 2.51 3.65
C MET A 157 -4.03 2.42 2.70
N ILE A 158 -3.54 1.20 2.50
CA ILE A 158 -2.50 0.88 1.51
C ILE A 158 -3.02 -0.23 0.60
N THR A 159 -2.73 -0.15 -0.69
CA THR A 159 -2.92 -1.23 -1.65
C THR A 159 -1.57 -1.62 -2.24
N ILE A 160 -1.10 -2.82 -1.91
CA ILE A 160 0.15 -3.38 -2.44
C ILE A 160 -0.25 -4.36 -3.53
N SER A 161 0.29 -4.17 -4.74
CA SER A 161 -0.21 -4.89 -5.91
C SER A 161 0.91 -5.46 -6.77
N THR A 162 0.69 -6.68 -7.26
CA THR A 162 1.62 -7.36 -8.16
C THR A 162 0.90 -8.20 -9.21
N CYS A 163 1.60 -8.59 -10.28
CA CYS A 163 1.04 -9.37 -11.38
C CYS A 163 0.63 -10.79 -10.97
N ALA A 164 -0.51 -11.26 -11.47
CA ALA A 164 -1.03 -12.62 -11.27
C ALA A 164 -0.66 -13.58 -12.42
N THR A 165 0.50 -13.37 -13.07
CA THR A 165 0.92 -14.12 -14.25
C THR A 165 0.85 -15.64 -14.05
N PRO A 166 1.36 -16.23 -12.93
CA PRO A 166 1.23 -17.66 -12.69
C PRO A 166 -0.21 -18.16 -12.60
N GLU A 167 -1.10 -17.40 -11.94
CA GLU A 167 -2.50 -17.78 -11.76
C GLU A 167 -3.27 -17.68 -13.08
N ASP A 168 -3.01 -16.63 -13.86
CA ASP A 168 -3.58 -16.46 -15.20
C ASP A 168 -3.14 -17.61 -16.14
N ASP A 169 -1.84 -17.92 -16.18
CA ASP A 169 -1.32 -18.99 -17.02
C ASP A 169 -1.84 -20.37 -16.60
N ALA A 170 -1.94 -20.64 -15.29
CA ALA A 170 -2.52 -21.87 -14.76
C ALA A 170 -4.02 -22.00 -15.11
N ALA A 171 -4.73 -20.88 -15.26
CA ALA A 171 -6.11 -20.84 -15.73
C ALA A 171 -6.25 -20.88 -17.27
N GLY A 172 -5.14 -20.97 -18.01
CA GLY A 172 -5.11 -20.97 -19.47
C GLY A 172 -5.28 -19.58 -20.10
N ASN A 173 -5.10 -18.51 -19.32
CA ASN A 173 -5.18 -17.12 -19.76
C ASN A 173 -3.78 -16.53 -20.04
N PHE A 174 -3.37 -16.60 -21.30
CA PHE A 174 -2.08 -16.07 -21.75
C PHE A 174 -2.15 -14.63 -22.29
N TRP A 175 -3.26 -13.92 -22.06
CA TRP A 175 -3.41 -12.54 -22.52
C TRP A 175 -2.39 -11.62 -21.85
N ARG A 176 -1.80 -10.69 -22.61
CA ARG A 176 -0.91 -9.64 -22.12
C ARG A 176 -1.25 -8.31 -22.78
N ASP A 177 -1.11 -7.21 -22.06
CA ASP A 177 -1.23 -5.86 -22.63
C ASP A 177 0.06 -5.42 -23.36
N GLY A 178 0.10 -4.17 -23.84
CA GLY A 178 1.26 -3.60 -24.54
C GLY A 178 2.51 -3.38 -23.67
N LEU A 179 2.38 -3.46 -22.34
CA LEU A 179 3.47 -3.38 -21.37
C LEU A 179 3.86 -4.76 -20.83
N GLY A 180 3.19 -5.82 -21.28
CA GLY A 180 3.43 -7.19 -20.83
C GLY A 180 2.74 -7.54 -19.51
N ASN A 181 1.83 -6.70 -19.00
CA ASN A 181 1.02 -7.05 -17.84
C ASN A 181 0.08 -8.23 -18.19
N PRO A 182 -0.10 -9.22 -17.30
CA PRO A 182 -1.14 -10.23 -17.43
C PRO A 182 -2.53 -9.61 -17.29
N GLU A 183 -3.59 -10.41 -17.41
CA GLU A 183 -4.94 -9.86 -17.23
C GLU A 183 -5.14 -9.39 -15.80
N HIS A 184 -4.58 -10.11 -14.83
CA HIS A 184 -4.87 -9.84 -13.43
C HIS A 184 -3.68 -9.39 -12.60
N ARG A 185 -3.99 -8.57 -11.59
CA ARG A 185 -3.14 -8.32 -10.42
C ARG A 185 -3.76 -8.91 -9.17
N ILE A 186 -2.91 -9.25 -8.22
CA ILE A 186 -3.27 -9.59 -6.85
C ILE A 186 -2.98 -8.35 -5.99
N ASP A 187 -4.03 -7.82 -5.37
CA ASP A 187 -3.95 -6.67 -4.49
C ASP A 187 -4.09 -7.12 -3.02
N LYS A 188 -3.19 -6.65 -2.16
CA LYS A 188 -3.29 -6.75 -0.71
C LYS A 188 -3.64 -5.38 -0.15
N VAL A 189 -4.79 -5.30 0.54
CA VAL A 189 -5.30 -4.04 1.10
C VAL A 189 -5.03 -4.02 2.60
N GLY A 190 -4.26 -3.05 3.07
CA GLY A 190 -4.00 -2.81 4.48
C GLY A 190 -4.69 -1.55 5.01
N VAL A 191 -4.94 -1.51 6.32
CA VAL A 191 -5.46 -0.34 7.04
C VAL A 191 -4.44 0.08 8.07
N LEU A 192 -4.18 1.38 8.18
CA LEU A 192 -3.25 1.93 9.17
C LEU A 192 -3.76 1.64 10.59
N VAL A 193 -2.88 1.12 11.44
CA VAL A 193 -3.18 0.79 12.85
C VAL A 193 -2.27 1.51 13.85
N ALA A 194 -1.10 1.99 13.43
CA ALA A 194 -0.20 2.75 14.29
C ALA A 194 0.78 3.63 13.50
N GLU A 195 1.22 4.70 14.14
CA GLU A 195 2.31 5.58 13.70
C GLU A 195 3.32 5.72 14.84
N SER A 196 4.61 5.72 14.50
CA SER A 196 5.70 5.83 15.47
C SER A 196 6.93 6.43 14.81
N PRO A 197 7.87 7.04 15.56
CA PRO A 197 9.17 7.39 15.01
C PRO A 197 9.86 6.16 14.39
N ALA A 198 10.51 6.35 13.24
CA ALA A 198 11.35 5.32 12.64
C ALA A 198 12.54 5.00 13.58
N PRO A 199 12.95 3.72 13.68
CA PRO A 199 14.06 3.29 14.52
C PRO A 199 15.42 3.82 14.04
#